data_AF-A0A7C5SUG2-F1
#
_entry.id   AF-A0A7C5SUG2-F1
#
_cell.length_a   1.000
_cell.length_b   1.000
_cell.length_c   1.000
_cell.angle_alpha   90.00
_cell.angle_beta   90.00
_cell.angle_gamma   90.00
#
_symmetry.space_group_name_H-M   'P 1'
#
loop_
_entity.id
_entity.type
_entity.pdbx_description
1 polymer ?
#
loop_
_entity_poly.entity_id
_entity_poly.type
_entity_poly.pdbx_seq_one_letter_code
_entity_poly.pdbx_strand_id
1 'polypeptide(L)'
;MVAADERLALTSILASTFVIALVSIGSGGKVVYGFFYIPPQEETLVAIIPYFFIVLSIYFTLKVSDKEVKFFSEKLAVATSLIGYYMALMSAILYVGSGGRETLVSFLGNFVVALGSILHINFKSVPYVVKKFLSKRDVFDKVIVALAFLILGFSRVVSKDVLLSISLVFYGMSWFVWLLVLYDFAKMFNIENKGFIIRLNFLVLLAMTNLSYAILIMLSV
;
A
#
# COMPACT_ATOMS: atom_id res chain seq x y z
N MET A 1 21.79 -18.09 -8.75
CA MET A 1 21.84 -16.62 -8.92
C MET A 1 20.49 -15.91 -8.74
N VAL A 2 19.39 -16.39 -9.34
CA VAL A 2 18.05 -15.73 -9.26
C VAL A 2 17.58 -15.49 -7.82
N ALA A 3 17.65 -16.51 -6.95
CA ALA A 3 17.24 -16.38 -5.55
C ALA A 3 18.06 -15.38 -4.72
N ALA A 4 19.31 -15.06 -5.12
CA ALA A 4 20.14 -14.08 -4.41
C ALA A 4 19.70 -12.65 -4.72
N ASP A 5 19.39 -12.35 -5.99
CA ASP A 5 18.88 -11.05 -6.40
C ASP A 5 17.46 -10.81 -5.83
N GLU A 6 16.60 -11.82 -5.76
CA GLU A 6 15.28 -11.74 -5.09
C GLU A 6 15.41 -11.40 -3.59
N ARG A 7 16.34 -12.04 -2.89
CA ARG A 7 16.62 -11.74 -1.47
C ARG A 7 17.11 -10.31 -1.28
N LEU A 8 17.97 -9.81 -2.17
CA LEU A 8 18.45 -8.43 -2.13
C LEU A 8 17.32 -7.42 -2.40
N ALA A 9 16.45 -7.71 -3.37
CA ALA A 9 15.26 -6.90 -3.64
C ALA A 9 14.34 -6.83 -2.41
N LEU A 10 13.99 -7.98 -1.81
CA LEU A 10 13.17 -8.01 -0.60
C LEU A 10 13.83 -7.28 0.57
N THR A 11 15.12 -7.52 0.81
CA THR A 11 15.86 -6.90 1.92
C THR A 11 15.91 -5.38 1.75
N SER A 12 16.17 -4.90 0.53
CA SER A 12 16.15 -3.46 0.26
C SER A 12 14.76 -2.86 0.46
N ILE A 13 13.69 -3.53 0.05
CA ILE A 13 12.32 -3.05 0.27
C ILE A 13 11.98 -2.93 1.76
N LEU A 14 12.34 -3.95 2.55
CA LEU A 14 12.15 -3.94 3.99
C LEU A 14 12.97 -2.81 4.63
N ALA A 15 14.25 -2.69 4.27
CA ALA A 15 15.12 -1.62 4.77
C ALA A 15 14.56 -0.22 4.45
N SER A 16 14.12 0.01 3.20
CA SER A 16 13.48 1.27 2.80
C SER A 16 12.23 1.56 3.61
N THR A 17 11.36 0.56 3.78
CA THR A 17 10.13 0.68 4.59
C THR A 17 10.45 1.08 6.03
N PHE A 18 11.43 0.43 6.67
CA PHE A 18 11.83 0.76 8.03
C PHE A 18 12.47 2.15 8.15
N VAL A 19 13.37 2.51 7.23
CA VAL A 19 14.02 3.82 7.21
C VAL A 19 12.98 4.93 7.05
N ILE A 20 12.02 4.77 6.13
CA ILE A 20 10.92 5.70 5.95
C ILE A 20 10.13 5.84 7.25
N ALA A 21 9.75 4.72 7.87
CA ALA A 21 8.98 4.76 9.09
C ALA A 21 9.71 5.50 10.22
N LEU A 22 10.99 5.19 10.43
CA LEU A 22 11.81 5.82 11.47
C LEU A 22 12.00 7.31 11.22
N VAL A 23 12.32 7.71 9.99
CA VAL A 23 12.54 9.11 9.65
C VAL A 23 11.23 9.90 9.77
N SER A 24 10.13 9.39 9.25
CA SER A 24 8.83 10.09 9.28
C SER A 24 8.22 10.20 10.67
N ILE A 25 8.48 9.26 11.59
CA ILE A 25 7.99 9.32 12.99
C ILE A 25 8.69 10.43 13.81
N GLY A 26 9.92 10.83 13.43
CA GLY A 26 10.70 11.82 14.18
C GLY A 26 10.75 13.23 13.61
N SER A 27 10.51 13.39 12.30
CA SER A 27 11.00 14.59 11.59
C SER A 27 9.98 15.71 11.39
N GLY A 28 8.69 15.59 11.73
CA GLY A 28 7.73 16.72 11.65
C GLY A 28 7.59 17.41 10.28
N GLY A 29 8.11 16.83 9.20
CA GLY A 29 8.08 17.42 7.86
C GLY A 29 6.71 17.35 7.18
N LYS A 30 6.64 17.85 5.95
CA LYS A 30 5.39 17.94 5.16
C LYS A 30 5.54 17.20 3.84
N VAL A 31 4.48 16.53 3.38
CA VAL A 31 4.42 16.04 1.99
C VAL A 31 3.65 17.07 1.16
N VAL A 32 4.31 17.58 0.13
CA VAL A 32 3.74 18.59 -0.77
C VAL A 32 3.49 17.96 -2.14
N TYR A 33 2.33 18.28 -2.72
CA TYR A 33 1.86 17.77 -4.02
C TYR A 33 1.81 16.25 -4.16
N GLY A 34 1.80 15.50 -3.07
CA GLY A 34 1.75 14.04 -3.10
C GLY A 34 3.08 13.34 -3.44
N PHE A 35 4.16 14.06 -3.73
CA PHE A 35 5.39 13.43 -4.23
C PHE A 35 6.65 13.81 -3.46
N PHE A 36 6.66 14.95 -2.77
CA PHE A 36 7.87 15.45 -2.13
C PHE A 36 7.66 15.55 -0.63
N TYR A 37 8.31 14.65 0.10
CA TYR A 37 8.59 14.86 1.51
C TYR A 37 9.61 16.01 1.64
N ILE A 38 9.18 17.09 2.30
CA ILE A 38 9.98 18.24 2.67
C ILE A 38 10.21 18.15 4.19
N PRO A 39 11.45 17.85 4.64
CA PRO A 39 11.78 17.89 6.06
C PRO A 39 11.76 19.32 6.61
N PRO A 40 11.74 19.50 7.94
CA PRO A 40 12.11 20.77 8.54
C PRO A 40 13.48 21.21 8.04
N GLN A 41 13.69 22.52 7.94
CA GLN A 41 14.93 23.10 7.42
C GLN A 41 16.18 22.59 8.18
N GLU A 42 16.04 22.29 9.47
CA GLU A 42 17.12 21.79 10.34
C GLU A 42 17.52 20.32 10.04
N GLU A 43 16.67 19.54 9.35
CA GLU A 43 16.87 18.10 9.11
C GLU A 43 16.98 17.75 7.62
N THR A 44 17.34 18.71 6.78
CA THR A 44 17.35 18.55 5.30
C THR A 44 18.15 17.33 4.83
N LEU A 45 19.27 17.01 5.49
CA LEU A 45 20.10 15.84 5.18
C LEU A 45 19.42 14.50 5.53
N VAL A 46 18.57 14.48 6.57
CA VAL A 46 17.89 13.27 7.04
C VAL A 46 16.82 12.82 6.02
N ALA A 47 16.20 13.76 5.31
CA ALA A 47 15.23 13.43 4.27
C ALA A 47 15.81 12.76 3.03
N ILE A 48 17.10 12.93 2.74
CA ILE A 48 17.75 12.28 1.58
C ILE A 48 17.84 10.76 1.80
N ILE A 49 17.95 10.32 3.05
CA ILE A 49 18.16 8.93 3.42
C ILE A 49 17.00 8.05 2.90
N PRO A 50 15.71 8.34 3.18
CA PRO A 50 14.59 7.62 2.57
C PRO A 50 14.66 7.49 1.05
N TYR A 51 14.97 8.58 0.33
CA TYR A 51 15.02 8.56 -1.14
C TYR A 51 16.14 7.68 -1.67
N PHE A 52 17.32 7.68 -1.04
CA PHE A 52 18.41 6.78 -1.40
C PHE A 52 17.97 5.31 -1.31
N PHE A 53 17.30 4.95 -0.21
CA PHE A 53 16.79 3.59 -0.02
C PHE A 53 15.64 3.25 -0.98
N ILE A 54 14.76 4.19 -1.33
CA ILE A 54 13.74 3.99 -2.37
C ILE A 54 14.40 3.65 -3.71
N VAL A 55 15.41 4.41 -4.13
CA VAL A 55 16.14 4.18 -5.38
C VAL A 55 16.81 2.80 -5.35
N LEU A 56 17.44 2.44 -4.24
CA LEU A 56 18.09 1.14 -4.05
C LEU A 56 17.09 -0.02 -4.16
N SER A 57 15.92 0.12 -3.53
CA SER A 57 14.82 -0.84 -3.62
C SER A 57 14.33 -1.03 -5.05
N ILE A 58 14.13 0.07 -5.78
CA ILE A 58 13.68 0.02 -7.18
C ILE A 58 14.76 -0.64 -8.03
N TYR A 59 16.02 -0.27 -7.85
CA TYR A 59 17.14 -0.83 -8.61
C TYR A 59 17.21 -2.36 -8.50
N PHE A 60 17.20 -2.90 -7.28
CA PHE A 60 17.26 -4.35 -7.11
C PHE A 60 16.00 -5.05 -7.62
N THR A 61 14.83 -4.43 -7.47
CA THR A 61 13.57 -5.00 -7.98
C THR A 61 13.56 -5.03 -9.51
N LEU A 62 14.04 -3.98 -10.18
CA LEU A 62 14.16 -3.93 -11.64
C LEU A 62 15.17 -4.94 -12.16
N LYS A 63 16.29 -5.16 -11.45
CA LYS A 63 17.28 -6.19 -11.79
C LYS A 63 16.69 -7.61 -11.75
N VAL A 64 15.76 -7.87 -10.83
CA VAL A 64 15.00 -9.13 -10.81
C VAL A 64 13.98 -9.14 -11.97
N SER A 65 13.26 -8.04 -12.17
CA SER A 65 12.27 -7.87 -13.23
C SER A 65 12.83 -8.13 -14.63
N ASP A 66 14.07 -7.71 -14.93
CA ASP A 66 14.74 -7.97 -16.21
C ASP A 66 14.78 -9.45 -16.62
N LYS A 67 14.64 -10.36 -15.65
CA LYS A 67 14.62 -11.81 -15.88
C LYS A 67 13.20 -12.36 -16.09
N GLU A 68 12.19 -11.72 -15.50
CA GLU A 68 10.78 -12.17 -15.54
C GLU A 68 9.96 -11.43 -16.61
N VAL A 69 10.36 -10.20 -16.97
CA VAL A 69 9.56 -9.22 -17.71
C VAL A 69 10.30 -8.78 -18.98
N LYS A 70 9.60 -8.82 -20.12
CA LYS A 70 10.18 -8.49 -21.43
C LYS A 70 9.90 -7.05 -21.91
N PHE A 71 8.91 -6.37 -21.33
CA PHE A 71 8.41 -5.09 -21.86
C PHE A 71 8.83 -3.89 -20.99
N PHE A 72 9.16 -2.77 -21.63
CA PHE A 72 9.50 -1.51 -20.94
C PHE A 72 8.34 -0.96 -20.09
N SER A 73 7.11 -1.08 -20.58
CA SER A 73 5.90 -0.63 -19.86
C SER A 73 5.71 -1.34 -18.52
N GLU A 74 6.00 -2.65 -18.47
CA GLU A 74 5.90 -3.44 -17.24
C GLU A 74 7.00 -3.07 -16.24
N LYS A 75 8.23 -2.77 -16.70
CA LYS A 75 9.31 -2.26 -15.83
C LYS A 75 8.95 -0.90 -15.24
N LEU A 76 8.43 0.01 -16.06
CA LEU A 76 7.97 1.31 -15.60
C LEU A 76 6.85 1.14 -14.56
N ALA A 77 5.89 0.25 -14.80
CA ALA A 77 4.83 -0.02 -13.84
C ALA A 77 5.35 -0.59 -12.52
N VAL A 78 6.38 -1.46 -12.53
CA VAL A 78 7.01 -1.96 -11.29
C VAL A 78 7.64 -0.82 -10.49
N ALA A 79 8.38 0.08 -11.16
CA ALA A 79 8.96 1.24 -10.49
C ALA A 79 7.88 2.17 -9.92
N THR A 80 6.85 2.48 -10.72
CA THR A 80 5.72 3.34 -10.30
C THR A 80 4.93 2.73 -9.14
N SER A 81 4.74 1.40 -9.12
CA SER A 81 4.12 0.67 -8.01
C SER A 81 4.87 0.90 -6.69
N LEU A 82 6.20 0.72 -6.70
CA LEU A 82 7.04 0.92 -5.53
C LEU A 82 7.09 2.38 -5.08
N ILE A 83 7.22 3.32 -6.03
CA ILE A 83 7.21 4.76 -5.71
C ILE A 83 5.88 5.14 -5.05
N GLY A 84 4.75 4.72 -5.65
CA GLY A 84 3.42 4.99 -5.08
C GLY A 84 3.28 4.40 -3.68
N TYR A 85 3.75 3.16 -3.45
CA TYR A 85 3.75 2.55 -2.13
C TYR A 85 4.54 3.36 -1.10
N TYR A 86 5.78 3.73 -1.40
CA TYR A 86 6.62 4.46 -0.46
C TYR A 86 6.10 5.86 -0.16
N MET A 87 5.55 6.55 -1.15
CA MET A 87 4.94 7.87 -0.97
C MET A 87 3.63 7.79 -0.19
N ALA A 88 2.84 6.72 -0.40
CA ALA A 88 1.66 6.44 0.42
C ALA A 88 2.05 6.17 1.88
N LEU A 89 3.11 5.38 2.12
CA LEU A 89 3.65 5.13 3.46
C LEU A 89 4.08 6.42 4.16
N MET A 90 4.89 7.25 3.51
CA MET A 90 5.30 8.56 4.05
C MET A 90 4.09 9.43 4.39
N SER A 91 3.14 9.54 3.45
CA SER A 91 1.93 10.35 3.61
C SER A 91 1.07 9.87 4.79
N ALA A 92 0.92 8.55 4.94
CA ALA A 92 0.18 7.94 6.04
C ALA A 92 0.82 8.26 7.40
N ILE A 93 2.14 8.10 7.52
CA ILE A 93 2.86 8.36 8.78
C ILE A 93 2.79 9.84 9.17
N LEU A 94 2.96 10.75 8.20
CA LEU A 94 2.86 12.18 8.46
C LEU A 94 1.43 12.61 8.76
N TYR A 95 0.43 11.97 8.14
CA TYR A 95 -0.97 12.19 8.48
C TYR A 95 -1.26 11.78 9.93
N VAL A 96 -0.70 10.65 10.39
CA VAL A 96 -0.79 10.23 11.81
C VAL A 96 -0.19 11.31 12.74
N GLY A 97 0.93 11.92 12.35
CA GLY A 97 1.60 12.94 13.17
C GLY A 97 0.96 14.34 13.14
N SER A 98 0.31 14.73 12.04
CA SER A 98 -0.13 16.13 11.81
C SER A 98 -1.62 16.32 11.51
N GLY A 99 -2.34 15.26 11.11
CA GLY A 99 -3.75 15.32 10.71
C GLY A 99 -4.03 16.19 9.47
N GLY A 100 -3.00 16.58 8.70
CA GLY A 100 -3.13 17.53 7.60
C GLY A 100 -4.00 17.02 6.44
N ARG A 101 -4.93 17.86 5.94
CA ARG A 101 -5.74 17.51 4.75
C ARG A 101 -4.88 17.22 3.51
N GLU A 102 -3.78 17.94 3.34
CA GLU A 102 -2.85 17.79 2.22
C GLU A 102 -2.16 16.42 2.23
N THR A 103 -1.77 15.91 3.41
CA THR A 103 -1.15 14.60 3.56
C THR A 103 -2.17 13.46 3.35
N LEU A 104 -3.44 13.66 3.72
CA LEU A 104 -4.51 12.72 3.40
C LEU A 104 -4.77 12.61 1.88
N VAL A 105 -4.86 13.75 1.18
CA VAL A 105 -5.04 13.75 -0.28
C VAL A 105 -3.83 13.11 -0.97
N SER A 106 -2.63 13.40 -0.48
CA SER A 106 -1.38 12.80 -0.95
C SER A 106 -1.39 11.28 -0.79
N PHE A 107 -1.81 10.77 0.38
CA PHE A 107 -1.97 9.34 0.60
C PHE A 107 -2.91 8.70 -0.44
N LEU A 108 -4.09 9.29 -0.66
CA LEU A 108 -5.07 8.77 -1.61
C LEU A 108 -4.54 8.76 -3.05
N GLY A 109 -3.87 9.83 -3.49
CA GLY A 109 -3.26 9.91 -4.81
C GLY A 109 -2.21 8.83 -5.03
N ASN A 110 -1.30 8.66 -4.07
CA ASN A 110 -0.24 7.66 -4.13
C ASN A 110 -0.76 6.23 -4.07
N PHE A 111 -1.81 6.00 -3.27
CA PHE A 111 -2.51 4.72 -3.21
C PHE A 111 -3.08 4.34 -4.58
N VAL A 112 -3.73 5.29 -5.28
CA VAL A 112 -4.29 5.05 -6.62
C VAL A 112 -3.18 4.76 -7.64
N VAL A 113 -2.06 5.48 -7.59
CA VAL A 113 -0.91 5.25 -8.48
C VAL A 113 -0.32 3.85 -8.29
N ALA A 114 -0.11 3.43 -7.04
CA ALA A 114 0.38 2.10 -6.72
C ALA A 114 -0.61 1.02 -7.17
N LEU A 115 -1.89 1.17 -6.84
CA LEU A 115 -2.94 0.22 -7.22
C LEU A 115 -3.07 0.08 -8.73
N GLY A 116 -3.11 1.19 -9.47
CA GLY A 116 -3.19 1.19 -10.93
C GLY A 116 -1.99 0.47 -11.57
N SER A 117 -0.80 0.66 -11.03
CA SER A 117 0.43 -0.02 -11.47
C SER A 117 0.38 -1.52 -11.19
N ILE A 118 -0.03 -1.92 -9.99
CA ILE A 118 -0.26 -3.33 -9.62
C ILE A 118 -1.25 -3.97 -10.59
N LEU A 119 -2.37 -3.32 -10.87
CA LEU A 119 -3.37 -3.85 -11.80
C LEU A 119 -2.80 -4.01 -13.21
N HIS A 120 -2.03 -3.04 -13.70
CA HIS A 120 -1.41 -3.08 -15.02
C HIS A 120 -0.40 -4.24 -15.17
N ILE A 121 0.41 -4.50 -14.14
CA ILE A 121 1.42 -5.58 -14.16
C ILE A 121 0.77 -6.96 -14.08
N ASN A 122 -0.21 -7.13 -13.19
CA ASN A 122 -0.71 -8.46 -12.84
C ASN A 122 -1.82 -8.92 -13.79
N PHE A 123 -2.51 -8.01 -14.48
CA PHE A 123 -3.71 -8.33 -15.23
C PHE A 123 -3.70 -7.71 -16.62
N LYS A 124 -3.77 -8.58 -17.65
CA LYS A 124 -4.02 -8.14 -19.04
C LYS A 124 -5.37 -7.42 -19.20
N SER A 125 -6.36 -7.76 -18.37
CA SER A 125 -7.69 -7.16 -18.39
C SER A 125 -8.28 -7.13 -16.98
N VAL A 126 -8.34 -5.94 -16.39
CA VAL A 126 -8.97 -5.70 -15.08
C VAL A 126 -10.44 -6.15 -15.06
N PRO A 127 -11.28 -5.83 -16.07
CA PRO A 127 -12.68 -6.26 -16.08
C PRO A 127 -12.85 -7.79 -16.02
N TYR A 128 -12.01 -8.55 -16.72
CA TYR A 128 -12.07 -10.01 -16.70
C TYR A 128 -11.77 -10.57 -15.30
N VAL A 129 -10.73 -10.05 -14.66
CA VAL A 129 -10.26 -10.50 -13.35
C VAL A 129 -11.30 -10.18 -12.28
N VAL A 130 -11.83 -8.96 -12.29
CA VAL A 130 -12.89 -8.52 -11.38
C VAL A 130 -14.14 -9.38 -11.58
N LYS A 131 -14.57 -9.60 -12.84
CA LYS A 131 -15.72 -10.44 -13.14
C LYS A 131 -15.53 -11.87 -12.64
N LYS A 132 -14.37 -12.48 -12.90
CA LYS A 132 -14.06 -13.86 -12.48
C LYS A 132 -13.97 -13.98 -10.95
N PHE A 133 -13.45 -12.96 -10.29
CA PHE A 133 -13.30 -12.95 -8.84
C PHE A 133 -14.65 -12.77 -8.15
N LEU A 134 -15.42 -11.77 -8.57
CA LEU A 134 -16.74 -11.45 -8.01
C LEU A 134 -17.86 -12.41 -8.47
N SER A 135 -17.65 -13.21 -9.52
CA SER A 135 -18.66 -14.22 -9.91
C SER A 135 -18.77 -15.37 -8.92
N LYS A 136 -17.80 -15.52 -7.99
CA LYS A 136 -17.94 -16.46 -6.89
C LYS A 136 -18.82 -15.84 -5.80
N ARG A 137 -19.99 -16.42 -5.58
CA ARG A 137 -20.96 -15.97 -4.56
C ARG A 137 -20.31 -15.77 -3.18
N ASP A 138 -19.51 -16.73 -2.73
CA ASP A 138 -18.79 -16.65 -1.44
C ASP A 138 -17.85 -15.44 -1.34
N VAL A 139 -17.13 -15.10 -2.43
CA VAL A 139 -16.26 -13.91 -2.47
C VAL A 139 -17.09 -12.63 -2.47
N PHE A 140 -18.16 -12.60 -3.26
CA PHE A 140 -19.06 -11.45 -3.33
C PHE A 140 -19.71 -11.16 -1.97
N ASP A 141 -20.20 -12.20 -1.28
CA ASP A 141 -20.80 -12.09 0.05
C ASP A 141 -19.79 -11.54 1.07
N LYS A 142 -18.54 -12.03 1.05
CA LYS A 142 -17.45 -11.51 1.90
C LYS A 142 -17.17 -10.02 1.64
N VAL A 143 -17.13 -9.61 0.38
CA VAL A 143 -16.92 -8.19 0.02
C VAL A 143 -18.04 -7.32 0.56
N ILE A 144 -19.31 -7.73 0.41
CA ILE A 144 -20.45 -6.99 0.96
C ILE A 144 -20.36 -6.88 2.48
N VAL A 145 -20.06 -7.99 3.17
CA VAL A 145 -19.92 -8.00 4.65
C VAL A 145 -18.78 -7.08 5.09
N ALA A 146 -17.64 -7.13 4.42
CA ALA A 146 -16.50 -6.26 4.72
C ALA A 146 -16.86 -4.77 4.55
N LEU A 147 -17.61 -4.42 3.49
CA LEU A 147 -18.09 -3.07 3.24
C LEU A 147 -19.13 -2.63 4.28
N ALA A 148 -20.05 -3.51 4.68
CA ALA A 148 -21.03 -3.21 5.73
C ALA A 148 -20.35 -2.86 7.06
N PHE A 149 -19.37 -3.67 7.49
CA PHE A 149 -18.57 -3.36 8.66
C PHE A 149 -17.75 -2.08 8.48
N LEU A 150 -17.22 -1.82 7.28
CA LEU A 150 -16.48 -0.58 7.02
C LEU A 150 -17.37 0.66 7.19
N ILE A 151 -18.59 0.63 6.64
CA ILE A 151 -19.59 1.70 6.76
C ILE A 151 -19.96 1.93 8.24
N LEU A 152 -20.14 0.85 9.00
CA LEU A 152 -20.39 0.96 10.43
C LEU A 152 -19.17 1.50 11.20
N GLY A 153 -17.95 1.16 10.79
CA GLY A 153 -16.72 1.76 11.32
C GLY A 153 -16.69 3.27 11.10
N PHE A 154 -17.04 3.71 9.88
CA PHE A 154 -17.12 5.13 9.49
C PHE A 154 -18.13 5.96 10.28
N SER A 155 -19.08 5.34 10.99
CA SER A 155 -20.12 6.06 11.72
C SER A 155 -19.56 7.12 12.66
N ARG A 156 -18.43 6.87 13.34
CA ARG A 156 -17.78 7.86 14.22
C ARG A 156 -17.06 8.99 13.48
N VAL A 157 -16.55 8.72 12.27
CA VAL A 157 -15.99 9.76 11.39
C VAL A 157 -17.08 10.76 11.01
N VAL A 158 -18.32 10.29 10.86
CA VAL A 158 -19.48 11.12 10.52
C VAL A 158 -20.11 11.78 11.75
N SER A 159 -20.23 11.06 12.86
CA SER A 159 -20.79 11.56 14.12
C SER A 159 -19.93 11.19 15.33
N LYS A 160 -19.46 12.21 16.05
CA LYS A 160 -18.61 12.02 17.25
C LYS A 160 -19.35 11.36 18.42
N ASP A 161 -20.68 11.27 18.36
CA ASP A 161 -21.51 10.66 19.41
C ASP A 161 -21.36 9.13 19.48
N VAL A 162 -20.94 8.49 18.38
CA VAL A 162 -20.72 7.04 18.36
C VAL A 162 -19.46 6.70 19.13
N LEU A 163 -19.52 5.80 20.12
CA LEU A 163 -18.35 5.37 20.91
C LEU A 163 -17.19 4.83 20.06
N LEU A 164 -15.95 5.25 20.36
CA LEU A 164 -14.74 4.82 19.65
C LEU A 164 -14.58 3.30 19.63
N SER A 165 -14.87 2.65 20.75
CA SER A 165 -14.80 1.19 20.87
C SER A 165 -15.68 0.48 19.84
N ILE A 166 -16.88 1.01 19.55
CA ILE A 166 -17.81 0.45 18.58
C ILE A 166 -17.22 0.56 17.17
N SER A 167 -16.73 1.74 16.78
CA SER A 167 -16.08 1.93 15.49
C SER A 167 -14.84 1.06 15.31
N LEU A 168 -14.00 0.92 16.34
CA LEU A 168 -12.82 0.07 16.30
C LEU A 168 -13.15 -1.41 16.09
N VAL A 169 -14.20 -1.91 16.75
CA VAL A 169 -14.70 -3.29 16.55
C VAL A 169 -15.10 -3.47 15.09
N PHE A 170 -15.86 -2.53 14.52
CA PHE A 170 -16.28 -2.61 13.12
C PHE A 170 -15.11 -2.48 12.12
N TYR A 171 -14.13 -1.62 12.37
CA TYR A 171 -12.90 -1.58 11.57
C TYR A 171 -12.13 -2.90 11.64
N GLY A 172 -11.97 -3.48 12.82
CA GLY A 172 -11.30 -4.77 13.01
C GLY A 172 -12.01 -5.91 12.29
N MET A 173 -13.34 -5.98 12.40
CA MET A 173 -14.16 -6.99 11.69
C MET A 173 -14.07 -6.81 10.17
N SER A 174 -14.17 -5.56 9.68
CA SER A 174 -14.02 -5.25 8.26
C SER A 174 -12.65 -5.69 7.72
N TRP A 175 -11.58 -5.38 8.45
CA TRP A 175 -10.21 -5.75 8.09
C TRP A 175 -10.03 -7.26 8.04
N PHE A 176 -10.54 -7.98 9.05
CA PHE A 176 -10.47 -9.44 9.09
C PHE A 176 -11.17 -10.08 7.87
N VAL A 177 -12.35 -9.59 7.49
CA VAL A 177 -13.04 -10.10 6.30
C VAL A 177 -12.28 -9.74 5.02
N TRP A 178 -11.68 -8.55 4.94
CA TRP A 178 -10.81 -8.19 3.81
C TRP A 178 -9.59 -9.09 3.67
N LEU A 179 -8.98 -9.53 4.77
CA LEU A 179 -7.89 -10.52 4.72
C LEU A 179 -8.36 -11.84 4.10
N LEU A 180 -9.57 -12.30 4.43
CA LEU A 180 -10.14 -13.50 3.82
C LEU A 180 -10.36 -13.31 2.31
N VAL A 181 -10.85 -12.14 1.89
CA VAL A 181 -11.01 -11.80 0.46
C VAL A 181 -9.64 -11.81 -0.26
N LEU A 182 -8.62 -11.19 0.34
CA LEU A 182 -7.27 -11.18 -0.22
C LEU A 182 -6.66 -12.60 -0.27
N TYR A 183 -6.90 -13.42 0.74
CA TYR A 183 -6.47 -14.82 0.76
C TYR A 183 -7.11 -15.64 -0.38
N ASP A 184 -8.43 -15.53 -0.55
CA ASP A 184 -9.14 -16.22 -1.64
C ASP A 184 -8.68 -15.75 -3.01
N PHE A 185 -8.33 -14.46 -3.13
CA PHE A 185 -7.71 -13.91 -4.32
C PHE A 185 -6.35 -14.54 -4.61
N ALA A 186 -5.47 -14.56 -3.62
CA ALA A 186 -4.14 -15.16 -3.74
C ALA A 186 -4.22 -16.64 -4.16
N LYS A 187 -5.15 -17.38 -3.54
CA LYS A 187 -5.40 -18.79 -3.85
C LYS A 187 -5.96 -18.98 -5.25
N MET A 188 -6.93 -18.16 -5.67
CA MET A 188 -7.56 -18.27 -7.00
C MET A 188 -6.55 -18.07 -8.13
N PHE A 189 -5.59 -17.16 -7.96
CA PHE A 189 -4.56 -16.86 -8.97
C PHE A 189 -3.24 -17.60 -8.74
N ASN A 190 -3.21 -18.49 -7.74
CA ASN A 190 -2.04 -19.28 -7.35
C ASN A 190 -0.77 -18.43 -7.17
N ILE A 191 -0.91 -17.32 -6.43
CA ILE A 191 0.13 -16.29 -6.30
C ILE A 191 1.43 -16.84 -5.70
N GLU A 192 1.36 -17.82 -4.80
CA GLU A 192 2.53 -18.46 -4.19
C GLU A 192 3.49 -19.10 -5.22
N ASN A 193 2.94 -19.60 -6.32
CA ASN A 193 3.70 -20.23 -7.41
C ASN A 193 4.05 -19.26 -8.54
N LYS A 194 3.78 -17.97 -8.38
CA LYS A 194 4.11 -16.94 -9.36
C LYS A 194 5.51 -16.37 -9.15
N GLY A 195 6.00 -15.67 -10.18
CA GLY A 195 7.26 -14.93 -10.13
C GLY A 195 7.33 -13.95 -8.97
N PHE A 196 8.55 -13.56 -8.61
CA PHE A 196 8.81 -12.65 -7.50
C PHE A 196 8.02 -11.35 -7.62
N ILE A 197 7.90 -10.78 -8.83
CA ILE A 197 7.20 -9.50 -9.06
C ILE A 197 5.71 -9.58 -8.69
N ILE A 198 5.04 -10.69 -9.02
CA ILE A 198 3.62 -10.88 -8.71
C ILE A 198 3.42 -11.04 -7.20
N ARG A 199 4.28 -11.83 -6.54
CA ARG A 199 4.26 -12.01 -5.08
C ARG A 199 4.51 -10.68 -4.35
N LEU A 200 5.47 -9.89 -4.83
CA LEU A 200 5.77 -8.58 -4.28
C LEU A 200 4.58 -7.63 -4.41
N ASN A 201 3.96 -7.54 -5.58
CA ASN A 201 2.79 -6.67 -5.79
C ASN A 201 1.63 -7.04 -4.87
N PHE A 202 1.42 -8.33 -4.59
CA PHE A 202 0.41 -8.78 -3.64
C PHE A 202 0.75 -8.37 -2.19
N LEU A 203 2.02 -8.45 -1.79
CA LEU A 203 2.47 -7.95 -0.48
C LEU A 203 2.31 -6.42 -0.35
N VAL A 204 2.62 -5.68 -1.41
CA VAL A 204 2.41 -4.22 -1.45
C VAL A 204 0.93 -3.88 -1.30
N LEU A 205 0.04 -4.61 -1.98
CA LEU A 205 -1.41 -4.42 -1.84
C LEU A 205 -1.86 -4.63 -0.39
N LEU A 206 -1.41 -5.70 0.25
CA LEU A 206 -1.71 -5.98 1.66
C LEU A 206 -1.20 -4.87 2.59
N ALA A 207 0.04 -4.41 2.37
CA ALA A 207 0.62 -3.32 3.15
C ALA A 207 -0.19 -2.02 2.99
N MET A 208 -0.62 -1.68 1.77
CA MET A 208 -1.46 -0.51 1.53
C MET A 208 -2.84 -0.64 2.17
N THR A 209 -3.47 -1.81 2.16
CA THR A 209 -4.71 -2.05 2.89
C THR A 209 -4.53 -1.73 4.37
N ASN A 210 -3.44 -2.19 5.00
CA ASN A 210 -3.14 -1.88 6.40
C ASN A 210 -2.98 -0.37 6.65
N LEU A 211 -2.29 0.35 5.76
CA LEU A 211 -2.14 1.80 5.85
C LEU A 211 -3.50 2.52 5.79
N SER A 212 -4.40 2.09 4.89
CA SER A 212 -5.75 2.64 4.81
C SER A 212 -6.52 2.46 6.12
N TYR A 213 -6.47 1.27 6.73
CA TYR A 213 -7.12 1.02 8.02
C TYR A 213 -6.55 1.88 9.15
N ALA A 214 -5.23 2.06 9.19
CA ALA A 214 -4.59 2.94 10.17
C ALA A 214 -5.10 4.38 10.06
N ILE A 215 -5.21 4.91 8.84
CA ILE A 215 -5.77 6.25 8.59
C ILE A 215 -7.24 6.35 9.01
N LEU A 216 -8.05 5.33 8.73
CA LEU A 216 -9.46 5.30 9.12
C LEU A 216 -9.64 5.29 10.64
N ILE A 217 -8.80 4.56 11.35
CA ILE A 217 -8.77 4.57 12.82
C ILE A 217 -8.41 5.97 13.32
N MET A 218 -7.38 6.62 12.77
CA MET A 218 -7.00 7.98 13.15
C MET A 218 -8.10 9.01 12.88
N LEU A 219 -8.80 8.91 11.75
CA LEU A 219 -9.94 9.77 11.42
C LEU A 219 -11.12 9.64 12.40
N SER A 220 -11.17 8.54 13.16
CA SER A 220 -12.24 8.24 14.11
C SER A 220 -11.92 8.68 15.54
N VAL A 221 -10.68 9.08 15.82
CA VAL A 221 -10.23 9.61 17.12
C VAL A 221 -10.54 11.10 17.20
#